data_AF-A0A534ZLD0-F1
#
_entry.id   AF-A0A534ZLD0-F1
#
_cell.length_a   1.000
_cell.length_b   1.000
_cell.length_c   1.000
_cell.angle_alpha   90.00
_cell.angle_beta   90.00
_cell.angle_gamma   90.00
#
_symmetry.space_group_name_H-M   'P 1'
#
loop_
_entity.id
_entity.type
_entity.pdbx_description
1 polymer ?
#
loop_
_entity_poly.entity_id
_entity_poly.type
_entity_poly.pdbx_seq_one_letter_code
_entity_poly.pdbx_strand_id
1 'polypeptide(L)'
;MDSAQRRLAERRLVGAVRRLHRREPLRPGLRTDAVLRELRADPGERLPAGHRGGGSLQQASDADLLAIVDALVASGKLLRRGHRVRLAEHEPIILDSEMRARVDRLLAGLRDAGAEPPRVEGVAARLGIPPGVVAQLRVAGQLVTVGEGIDYPRDVLNGLLSRMAEIATRGPLTITRVRDVLRTSRRHAEALLAYRRARRPNATG
;
A
#
# COMPACT_ATOMS: atom_id res chain seq x y z
N MET A 1 -6.18 -30.91 11.68
CA MET A 1 -5.20 -29.97 12.28
C MET A 1 -5.17 -30.18 13.79
N ASP A 2 -3.99 -30.30 14.41
CA ASP A 2 -3.89 -30.40 15.89
C ASP A 2 -4.19 -29.06 16.58
N SER A 3 -4.59 -29.11 17.85
CA SER A 3 -4.88 -27.99 18.74
C SER A 3 -3.75 -26.95 18.83
N ALA A 4 -2.47 -27.37 18.82
CA ALA A 4 -1.33 -26.45 18.84
C ALA A 4 -1.21 -25.68 17.51
N GLN A 5 -1.34 -26.39 16.38
CA GLN A 5 -1.36 -25.79 15.05
C GLN A 5 -2.53 -24.82 14.88
N ARG A 6 -3.70 -25.17 15.43
CA ARG A 6 -4.90 -24.31 15.40
C ARG A 6 -4.69 -22.99 16.12
N ARG A 7 -4.15 -23.01 17.33
CA ARG A 7 -3.83 -21.79 18.08
C ARG A 7 -2.77 -20.91 17.38
N LEU A 8 -1.81 -21.53 16.71
CA LEU A 8 -0.83 -20.79 15.91
C LEU A 8 -1.47 -20.11 14.69
N ALA A 9 -2.29 -20.86 13.95
CA ALA A 9 -3.04 -20.36 12.80
C ALA A 9 -3.95 -19.18 13.18
N GLU A 10 -4.71 -19.30 14.27
CA GLU A 10 -5.58 -18.23 14.78
C GLU A 10 -4.80 -16.94 15.05
N ARG A 11 -3.68 -17.02 15.80
CA ARG A 11 -2.84 -15.85 16.11
C ARG A 11 -2.30 -15.19 14.85
N ARG A 12 -1.86 -16.00 13.87
CA ARG A 12 -1.34 -15.47 12.60
C ARG A 12 -2.41 -14.86 11.72
N LEU A 13 -3.60 -15.45 11.68
CA LEU A 13 -4.72 -14.91 10.92
C LEU A 13 -5.13 -13.54 11.47
N VAL A 14 -5.25 -13.40 12.79
CA VAL A 14 -5.47 -12.10 13.44
C VAL A 14 -4.34 -11.11 13.09
N GLY A 15 -3.08 -11.56 13.11
CA GLY A 15 -1.93 -10.77 12.68
C GLY A 15 -2.02 -10.28 11.23
N ALA A 16 -2.44 -11.14 10.31
CA ALA A 16 -2.64 -10.82 8.89
C ALA A 16 -3.76 -9.79 8.71
N VAL A 17 -4.90 -9.97 9.37
CA VAL A 17 -6.01 -9.00 9.36
C VAL A 17 -5.54 -7.65 9.91
N ARG A 18 -4.80 -7.61 11.03
CA ARG A 18 -4.22 -6.37 11.59
C ARG A 18 -3.27 -5.68 10.61
N ARG A 19 -2.38 -6.42 9.93
CA ARG A 19 -1.49 -5.84 8.91
C ARG A 19 -2.26 -5.23 7.75
N LEU A 20 -3.27 -5.94 7.25
CA LEU A 20 -4.11 -5.47 6.15
C LEU A 20 -4.93 -4.25 6.55
N HIS A 21 -5.52 -4.21 7.73
CA HIS A 21 -6.21 -3.02 8.23
C HIS A 21 -5.29 -1.81 8.40
N ARG A 22 -4.04 -2.01 8.86
CA ARG A 22 -3.05 -0.93 8.90
C ARG A 22 -2.72 -0.38 7.52
N ARG A 23 -2.75 -1.23 6.48
CA ARG A 23 -2.53 -0.83 5.09
C ARG A 23 -3.79 -0.22 4.45
N GLU A 24 -4.98 -0.61 4.91
CA GLU A 24 -6.26 -0.25 4.31
C GLU A 24 -7.26 0.25 5.38
N PRO A 25 -6.94 1.32 6.15
CA PRO A 25 -7.71 1.71 7.34
C PRO A 25 -9.13 2.21 7.03
N LEU A 26 -9.40 2.72 5.83
CA LEU A 26 -10.74 3.15 5.41
C LEU A 26 -11.63 1.97 4.96
N ARG A 27 -11.10 0.74 4.81
CA ARG A 27 -11.93 -0.38 4.35
C ARG A 27 -12.83 -0.90 5.47
N PRO A 28 -14.13 -1.08 5.20
CA PRO A 28 -15.07 -1.63 6.18
C PRO A 28 -14.88 -3.12 6.45
N GLY A 29 -14.09 -3.80 5.61
CA GLY A 29 -13.74 -5.20 5.77
C GLY A 29 -12.88 -5.71 4.63
N LEU A 30 -12.00 -6.65 4.95
CA LEU A 30 -11.06 -7.28 4.04
C LEU A 30 -11.71 -8.50 3.40
N ARG A 31 -11.45 -8.74 2.12
CA ARG A 31 -11.90 -9.98 1.49
C ARG A 31 -11.16 -11.17 2.10
N THR A 32 -11.86 -12.27 2.35
CA THR A 32 -11.27 -13.45 2.99
C THR A 32 -10.09 -14.02 2.20
N ASP A 33 -10.18 -14.07 0.87
CA ASP A 33 -9.09 -14.51 -0.02
C ASP A 33 -7.82 -13.65 0.11
N ALA A 34 -7.96 -12.33 0.29
CA ALA A 34 -6.84 -11.44 0.52
C ALA A 34 -6.17 -11.68 1.89
N VAL A 35 -6.96 -11.97 2.93
CA VAL A 35 -6.43 -12.33 4.26
C VAL A 35 -5.64 -13.64 4.18
N LEU A 36 -6.17 -14.66 3.50
CA LEU A 36 -5.46 -15.93 3.34
C LEU A 36 -4.17 -15.78 2.53
N ARG A 37 -4.17 -14.92 1.51
CA ARG A 37 -2.97 -14.59 0.73
C ARG A 37 -1.92 -13.89 1.58
N GLU A 38 -2.30 -12.88 2.37
CA GLU A 38 -1.40 -12.17 3.29
C GLU A 38 -0.85 -13.11 4.36
N LEU A 39 -1.67 -14.03 4.88
CA LEU A 39 -1.25 -15.05 5.85
C LEU A 39 -0.15 -15.95 5.27
N ARG A 40 -0.29 -16.39 4.01
CA ARG A 40 0.68 -17.25 3.31
C ARG A 40 1.95 -16.51 2.89
N ALA A 41 1.84 -15.21 2.60
CA ALA A 41 2.97 -14.38 2.23
C ALA A 41 3.84 -14.00 3.44
N ASP A 42 3.39 -14.23 4.67
CA ASP A 42 4.11 -13.92 5.89
C ASP A 42 5.34 -14.86 6.07
N PRO A 43 6.58 -14.33 6.02
CA PRO A 43 7.80 -15.14 6.04
C PRO A 43 8.11 -15.79 7.40
N GLY A 44 7.23 -15.66 8.40
CA GLY A 44 7.35 -16.37 9.68
C GLY A 44 7.40 -17.91 9.59
N GLU A 45 7.25 -18.51 8.40
CA GLU A 45 7.57 -19.92 8.09
C GLU A 45 8.98 -20.34 8.48
N ARG A 46 9.95 -19.42 8.49
CA ARG A 46 11.35 -19.76 8.76
C ARG A 46 11.56 -20.00 10.26
N LEU A 47 10.96 -21.07 10.80
CA LEU A 47 11.53 -21.73 11.95
C LEU A 47 12.91 -22.27 11.53
N PRO A 48 13.94 -22.17 12.40
CA PRO A 48 15.21 -22.85 12.19
C PRO A 48 14.94 -24.33 11.85
N ALA A 49 15.63 -24.82 10.82
CA ALA A 49 15.50 -26.20 10.34
C ALA A 49 15.88 -27.18 11.46
N GLY A 50 14.91 -27.65 12.23
CA GLY A 50 15.26 -28.57 13.30
C GLY A 50 14.16 -28.90 14.30
N HIS A 51 12.93 -29.19 13.89
CA HIS A 51 12.04 -30.08 14.68
C HIS A 51 11.07 -30.80 13.73
N ARG A 52 11.28 -32.11 13.54
CA ARG A 52 10.31 -33.00 12.88
C ARG A 52 9.03 -33.03 13.71
N GLY A 53 7.92 -32.57 13.13
CA GLY A 53 6.56 -32.73 13.70
C GLY A 53 5.67 -31.48 13.66
N GLY A 54 6.24 -30.28 13.47
CA GLY A 54 5.45 -29.06 13.35
C GLY A 54 4.94 -28.85 11.94
N GLY A 55 3.77 -29.40 11.58
CA GLY A 55 3.19 -29.17 10.25
C GLY A 55 3.07 -27.67 9.95
N SER A 56 3.65 -27.26 8.81
CA SER A 56 3.67 -25.87 8.38
C SER A 56 2.25 -25.40 8.02
N LEU A 57 1.96 -24.12 8.30
CA LEU A 57 0.72 -23.48 7.87
C LEU A 57 0.63 -23.36 6.33
N GLN A 58 1.75 -23.48 5.60
CA GLN A 58 1.74 -23.62 4.14
C GLN A 58 0.98 -24.87 3.67
N GLN A 59 0.91 -25.92 4.48
CA GLN A 59 0.24 -27.17 4.12
C GLN A 59 -1.25 -27.18 4.49
N ALA A 60 -1.73 -26.17 5.22
CA ALA A 60 -3.14 -26.06 5.58
C ALA A 60 -3.99 -25.76 4.34
N SER A 61 -5.06 -26.54 4.15
CA SER A 61 -5.99 -26.31 3.05
C SER A 61 -6.76 -25.00 3.24
N ASP A 62 -7.29 -24.44 2.14
CA ASP A 62 -8.19 -23.28 2.24
C ASP A 62 -9.40 -23.57 3.14
N ALA A 63 -9.94 -24.79 3.08
CA ALA A 63 -11.06 -25.21 3.92
C ALA A 63 -10.72 -25.16 5.42
N ASP A 64 -9.53 -25.63 5.81
CA ASP A 64 -9.07 -25.57 7.19
C ASP A 64 -8.92 -24.13 7.68
N LEU A 65 -8.34 -23.25 6.85
CA LEU A 65 -8.16 -21.85 7.19
C LEU A 65 -9.50 -21.11 7.27
N LEU A 66 -10.46 -21.43 6.40
CA LEU A 66 -11.82 -20.88 6.46
C LEU A 66 -12.56 -21.34 7.73
N ALA A 67 -12.42 -22.59 8.14
CA ALA A 67 -12.99 -23.07 9.40
C ALA A 67 -12.43 -22.32 10.62
N ILE A 68 -11.16 -21.89 10.57
CA ILE A 68 -10.54 -21.05 11.61
C ILE A 68 -11.10 -19.63 11.57
N VAL A 69 -11.31 -19.05 10.37
CA VAL A 69 -12.01 -17.77 10.23
C VAL A 69 -13.40 -17.85 10.88
N ASP A 70 -14.16 -18.91 10.60
CA ASP A 70 -15.49 -19.10 11.16
C ASP A 70 -15.46 -19.26 12.69
N ALA A 71 -14.47 -19.97 13.23
CA ALA A 71 -14.26 -20.05 14.68
C ALA A 71 -13.94 -18.69 15.31
N LEU A 72 -13.12 -17.85 14.66
CA LEU A 72 -12.79 -16.51 15.14
C LEU A 72 -13.98 -15.54 15.04
N VAL A 73 -14.88 -15.77 14.08
CA VAL A 73 -16.15 -15.04 13.98
C VAL A 73 -17.11 -15.47 15.09
N ALA A 74 -17.26 -16.77 15.30
CA ALA A 74 -18.09 -17.32 16.38
C ALA A 74 -17.60 -16.86 17.77
N SER A 75 -16.28 -16.69 17.95
CA SER A 75 -15.71 -16.18 19.20
C SER A 75 -15.75 -14.64 19.32
N GLY A 76 -16.33 -13.92 18.34
CA GLY A 76 -16.41 -12.45 18.34
C GLY A 76 -15.10 -11.70 18.10
N LYS A 77 -14.00 -12.39 17.75
CA LYS A 77 -12.71 -11.73 17.45
C LYS A 77 -12.71 -11.09 16.05
N LEU A 78 -13.43 -11.71 15.12
CA LEU A 78 -13.71 -11.19 13.80
C LEU A 78 -15.20 -10.93 13.65
N LEU A 79 -15.53 -9.96 12.80
CA LEU A 79 -16.88 -9.73 12.32
C LEU A 79 -16.91 -10.04 10.82
N ARG A 80 -17.92 -10.80 10.39
CA ARG A 80 -18.08 -11.23 9.00
C ARG A 80 -19.31 -10.59 8.36
N ARG A 81 -19.14 -10.06 7.16
CA ARG A 81 -20.23 -9.61 6.28
C ARG A 81 -20.02 -10.21 4.89
N GLY A 82 -20.77 -11.25 4.55
CA GLY A 82 -20.58 -12.02 3.33
C GLY A 82 -19.18 -12.65 3.26
N HIS A 83 -18.43 -12.33 2.21
CA HIS A 83 -17.06 -12.79 1.96
C HIS A 83 -15.99 -11.81 2.49
N ARG A 84 -16.37 -10.94 3.44
CA ARG A 84 -15.46 -9.98 4.07
C ARG A 84 -15.41 -10.17 5.57
N VAL A 85 -14.22 -9.97 6.11
CA VAL A 85 -13.94 -10.05 7.55
C VAL A 85 -13.20 -8.80 8.03
N ARG A 86 -13.45 -8.42 9.27
CA ARG A 86 -12.69 -7.37 9.98
C ARG A 86 -12.46 -7.81 11.42
N LEU A 87 -11.43 -7.29 12.09
CA LEU A 87 -11.36 -7.37 13.55
C LEU A 87 -12.58 -6.68 14.15
N ALA A 88 -13.12 -7.24 15.24
CA ALA A 88 -14.22 -6.62 15.95
C ALA A 88 -13.85 -5.20 16.44
N GLU A 89 -12.61 -5.02 16.89
CA GLU A 89 -12.01 -3.76 17.33
C GLU A 89 -11.64 -2.79 16.18
N HIS A 90 -11.76 -3.21 14.91
CA HIS A 90 -11.43 -2.31 13.80
C HIS A 90 -12.60 -1.41 13.46
N GLU A 91 -12.42 -0.11 13.71
CA GLU A 91 -13.29 0.95 13.25
C GLU A 91 -12.72 1.54 11.95
N PRO A 92 -13.37 1.32 10.80
CA PRO A 92 -12.95 1.93 9.55
C PRO A 92 -13.04 3.44 9.66
N ILE A 93 -11.99 4.15 9.28
CA ILE A 93 -12.10 5.61 9.14
C ILE A 93 -13.09 5.84 7.99
N ILE A 94 -14.28 6.37 8.27
CA ILE A 94 -15.26 6.70 7.24
C ILE A 94 -14.87 8.10 6.73
N LEU A 95 -14.58 8.22 5.43
CA LEU A 95 -14.49 9.54 4.82
C LEU A 95 -15.90 10.07 4.68
N ASP A 96 -16.31 10.93 5.61
CA ASP A 96 -17.47 11.79 5.40
C ASP A 96 -17.26 12.71 4.18
N SER A 97 -18.32 13.38 3.75
CA SER A 97 -18.28 14.31 2.62
C SER A 97 -17.25 15.42 2.79
N GLU A 98 -17.01 15.84 4.03
CA GLU A 98 -16.06 16.90 4.35
C GLU A 98 -14.61 16.44 4.15
N MET A 99 -14.26 15.25 4.66
CA MET A 99 -12.94 14.66 4.49
C MET A 99 -12.65 14.38 3.01
N ARG A 100 -13.66 13.94 2.25
CA ARG A 100 -13.52 13.80 0.78
C ARG A 100 -13.19 15.13 0.13
N ALA A 101 -13.90 16.20 0.47
CA ALA A 101 -13.60 17.54 -0.05
C ALA A 101 -12.20 18.06 0.35
N ARG A 102 -11.69 17.71 1.54
CA ARG A 102 -10.31 18.02 1.94
C ARG A 102 -9.30 17.25 1.09
N VAL A 103 -9.53 15.96 0.85
CA VAL A 103 -8.69 15.12 -0.02
C VAL A 103 -8.68 15.66 -1.45
N ASP A 104 -9.84 16.05 -1.98
CA ASP A 104 -9.95 16.60 -3.34
C ASP A 104 -9.15 17.91 -3.47
N ARG A 105 -9.23 18.79 -2.46
CA ARG A 105 -8.41 20.01 -2.40
C ARG A 105 -6.92 19.70 -2.32
N LEU A 106 -6.51 18.71 -1.53
CA LEU A 106 -5.11 18.27 -1.48
C LEU A 106 -4.62 17.82 -2.86
N LEU A 107 -5.36 16.93 -3.51
CA LEU A 107 -4.95 16.40 -4.82
C LEU A 107 -4.96 17.48 -5.90
N ALA A 108 -5.94 18.39 -5.89
CA ALA A 108 -5.97 19.54 -6.80
C ALA A 108 -4.75 20.44 -6.62
N GLY A 109 -4.43 20.85 -5.38
CA GLY A 109 -3.26 21.70 -5.13
C GLY A 109 -1.93 21.05 -5.53
N LEU A 110 -1.81 19.72 -5.38
CA LEU A 110 -0.63 18.99 -5.87
C LEU A 110 -0.57 18.91 -7.39
N ARG A 111 -1.73 18.83 -8.09
CA ARG A 111 -1.77 18.89 -9.56
C ARG A 111 -1.35 20.26 -10.08
N ASP A 112 -1.83 21.32 -9.45
CA ASP A 112 -1.51 22.70 -9.83
C ASP A 112 -0.02 22.99 -9.66
N ALA A 113 0.63 22.40 -8.65
CA ALA A 113 2.08 22.48 -8.44
C ALA A 113 2.92 21.72 -9.50
N GLY A 114 2.30 20.83 -10.29
CA GLY A 114 2.92 20.19 -11.44
C GLY A 114 4.18 19.39 -11.11
N ALA A 115 5.32 19.83 -11.64
CA ALA A 115 6.62 19.14 -11.52
C ALA A 115 7.35 19.42 -10.20
N GLU A 116 6.81 20.28 -9.33
CA GLU A 116 7.40 20.63 -8.04
C GLU A 116 6.34 20.59 -6.91
N PRO A 117 5.74 19.41 -6.64
CA PRO A 117 4.75 19.30 -5.60
C PRO A 117 5.37 19.63 -4.23
N PRO A 118 4.65 20.38 -3.37
CA PRO A 118 5.04 20.53 -1.97
C PRO A 118 5.00 19.19 -1.23
N ARG A 119 5.66 19.12 -0.07
CA ARG A 119 5.58 17.93 0.81
C ARG A 119 4.14 17.66 1.22
N VAL A 120 3.65 16.47 0.90
CA VAL A 120 2.24 16.07 1.11
C VAL A 120 1.86 16.15 2.59
N GLU A 121 2.72 15.70 3.50
CA GLU A 121 2.46 15.73 4.94
C GLU A 121 2.12 17.14 5.43
N GLY A 122 2.88 18.15 4.99
CA GLY A 122 2.67 19.54 5.40
C GLY A 122 1.39 20.14 4.83
N VAL A 123 1.03 19.80 3.59
CA VAL A 123 -0.24 20.27 3.00
C VAL A 123 -1.43 19.55 3.63
N ALA A 124 -1.34 18.23 3.82
CA ALA A 124 -2.38 17.41 4.43
C ALA A 124 -2.67 17.84 5.87
N ALA A 125 -1.63 18.08 6.67
CA ALA A 125 -1.78 18.57 8.05
C ALA A 125 -2.52 19.91 8.10
N ARG A 126 -2.17 20.86 7.21
CA ARG A 126 -2.87 22.16 7.11
C ARG A 126 -4.33 22.03 6.68
N LEU A 127 -4.67 21.00 5.92
CA LEU A 127 -6.04 20.71 5.50
C LEU A 127 -6.80 19.85 6.52
N GLY A 128 -6.20 19.50 7.66
CA GLY A 128 -6.81 18.64 8.67
C GLY A 128 -7.05 17.22 8.18
N ILE A 129 -6.19 16.71 7.29
CA ILE A 129 -6.23 15.35 6.75
C ILE A 129 -5.33 14.46 7.64
N PRO A 130 -5.88 13.43 8.31
CA PRO A 130 -5.10 12.54 9.14
C PRO A 130 -4.01 11.78 8.34
N PRO A 131 -2.86 11.46 8.95
CA PRO A 131 -1.79 10.69 8.28
C PRO A 131 -2.26 9.34 7.71
N GLY A 132 -3.23 8.67 8.35
CA GLY A 132 -3.81 7.42 7.86
C GLY A 132 -4.54 7.56 6.52
N VAL A 133 -5.17 8.71 6.27
CA VAL A 133 -5.81 9.00 4.97
C VAL A 133 -4.76 9.20 3.89
N VAL A 134 -3.67 9.94 4.19
CA VAL A 134 -2.55 10.12 3.25
C VAL A 134 -1.87 8.79 2.92
N ALA A 135 -1.62 7.96 3.93
CA ALA A 135 -1.07 6.61 3.74
C ALA A 135 -1.98 5.77 2.82
N GLN A 136 -3.31 5.90 2.96
CA GLN A 136 -4.23 5.24 2.06
C GLN A 136 -4.19 5.78 0.63
N LEU A 137 -4.07 7.10 0.42
CA LEU A 137 -3.92 7.64 -0.93
C LEU A 137 -2.68 7.05 -1.63
N ARG A 138 -1.60 6.79 -0.88
CA ARG A 138 -0.42 6.08 -1.39
C ARG A 138 -0.70 4.62 -1.72
N VAL A 139 -1.36 3.88 -0.82
CA VAL A 139 -1.72 2.46 -1.03
C VAL A 139 -2.69 2.28 -2.19
N ALA A 140 -3.67 3.17 -2.33
CA ALA A 140 -4.59 3.24 -3.46
C ALA A 140 -3.89 3.66 -4.77
N GLY A 141 -2.63 4.09 -4.68
CA GLY A 141 -1.83 4.56 -5.79
C GLY A 141 -2.27 5.92 -6.32
N GLN A 142 -3.15 6.66 -5.64
CA GLN A 142 -3.53 8.01 -6.04
C GLN A 142 -2.37 8.99 -5.80
N LEU A 143 -1.62 8.79 -4.72
CA LEU A 143 -0.30 9.37 -4.50
C LEU A 143 0.77 8.33 -4.76
N VAL A 144 1.89 8.75 -5.34
CA VAL A 144 3.01 7.87 -5.66
C VAL A 144 4.29 8.52 -5.16
N THR A 145 4.95 7.85 -4.21
CA THR A 145 6.26 8.26 -3.70
C THR A 145 7.33 7.97 -4.75
N VAL A 146 8.07 9.00 -5.16
CA VAL A 146 9.17 8.86 -6.13
C VAL A 146 10.55 9.09 -5.51
N GLY A 147 10.59 9.63 -4.29
CA GLY A 147 11.79 9.87 -3.52
C GLY A 147 11.45 10.37 -2.12
N GLU A 148 12.48 10.63 -1.32
CA GLU A 148 12.31 11.05 0.07
C GLU A 148 11.54 12.39 0.17
N GLY A 149 10.34 12.31 0.75
CA GLY A 149 9.43 13.44 0.88
C GLY A 149 9.01 14.06 -0.46
N ILE A 150 8.91 13.23 -1.51
CA ILE A 150 8.40 13.64 -2.83
C ILE A 150 7.34 12.61 -3.26
N ASP A 151 6.09 13.06 -3.26
CA ASP A 151 4.95 12.31 -3.77
C ASP A 151 4.28 13.11 -4.88
N TYR A 152 3.81 12.40 -5.90
CA TYR A 152 3.02 12.99 -6.98
C TYR A 152 1.64 12.34 -7.02
N PRO A 153 0.58 13.09 -7.39
CA PRO A 153 -0.62 12.49 -7.93
C PRO A 153 -0.26 11.60 -9.13
N ARG A 154 -0.89 10.43 -9.24
CA ARG A 154 -0.56 9.43 -10.28
C ARG A 154 -0.65 9.99 -11.69
N ASP A 155 -1.68 10.76 -11.97
CA ASP A 155 -1.92 11.41 -13.25
C ASP A 155 -0.79 12.39 -13.61
N VAL A 156 -0.37 13.23 -12.66
CA VAL A 156 0.76 14.16 -12.83
C VAL A 156 2.04 13.39 -13.12
N LEU A 157 2.34 12.37 -12.32
CA LEU A 157 3.53 11.54 -12.49
C LEU A 157 3.56 10.87 -13.87
N ASN A 158 2.44 10.31 -14.33
CA ASN A 158 2.35 9.70 -15.65
C ASN A 158 2.62 10.72 -16.77
N GLY A 159 2.11 11.95 -16.63
CA GLY A 159 2.41 13.04 -17.56
C GLY A 159 3.89 13.39 -17.61
N LEU A 160 4.54 13.52 -16.44
CA LEU A 160 5.98 13.78 -16.34
C LEU A 160 6.81 12.65 -16.95
N LEU A 161 6.47 11.39 -16.67
CA LEU A 161 7.16 10.23 -17.22
C LEU A 161 7.00 10.14 -18.75
N SER A 162 5.84 10.53 -19.29
CA SER A 162 5.59 10.56 -20.73
C SER A 162 6.46 11.62 -21.40
N ARG A 163 6.52 12.84 -20.85
CA ARG A 163 7.46 13.88 -21.30
C ARG A 163 8.92 13.41 -21.24
N MET A 164 9.31 12.71 -20.17
CA MET A 164 10.67 12.12 -20.08
C MET A 164 10.91 11.04 -21.13
N ALA A 165 9.89 10.28 -21.54
CA ALA A 165 10.03 9.32 -22.63
C ALA A 165 10.28 10.04 -23.96
N GLU A 166 9.55 11.13 -24.23
CA GLU A 166 9.78 11.97 -25.42
C GLU A 166 11.18 12.56 -25.45
N ILE A 167 11.68 13.10 -24.32
CA ILE A 167 13.05 13.63 -24.23
C ILE A 167 14.08 12.54 -24.56
N ALA A 168 13.84 11.30 -24.11
CA ALA A 168 14.75 10.17 -24.33
C ALA A 168 14.87 9.77 -25.81
N THR A 169 13.87 10.09 -26.66
CA THR A 169 13.95 9.85 -28.10
C THR A 169 14.95 10.78 -28.79
N ARG A 170 15.24 11.93 -28.18
CA ARG A 170 16.14 12.98 -28.71
C ARG A 170 17.52 12.95 -28.07
N GLY A 171 17.91 11.83 -27.47
CA GLY A 171 19.19 11.64 -26.80
C GLY A 171 19.07 11.31 -25.29
N PRO A 172 20.21 11.26 -24.58
CA PRO A 172 20.26 10.74 -23.21
C PRO A 172 19.47 11.60 -22.22
N LEU A 173 18.86 10.94 -21.23
CA LEU A 173 18.23 11.60 -20.09
C LEU A 173 19.25 11.92 -19.00
N THR A 174 19.81 13.12 -19.06
CA THR A 174 20.63 13.68 -17.98
C THR A 174 19.77 14.45 -16.98
N ILE A 175 20.26 14.62 -15.75
CA ILE A 175 19.57 15.39 -14.71
C ILE A 175 19.30 16.82 -15.18
N THR A 176 20.31 17.48 -15.76
CA THR A 176 20.21 18.85 -16.31
C THR A 176 19.11 18.93 -17.36
N ARG A 177 19.06 17.99 -18.31
CA ARG A 177 18.05 18.02 -19.37
C ARG A 177 16.63 17.80 -18.84
N VAL A 178 16.45 16.87 -17.91
CA VAL A 178 15.15 16.64 -17.26
C VAL A 178 14.71 17.86 -16.47
N ARG A 179 15.63 18.45 -15.69
CA ARG A 179 15.41 19.68 -14.93
C ARG A 179 14.92 20.82 -15.85
N ASP A 180 15.63 21.06 -16.94
CA ASP A 180 15.38 22.20 -17.83
C ASP A 180 14.07 22.02 -18.62
N VAL A 181 13.80 20.81 -19.15
CA VAL A 181 12.59 20.55 -19.93
C VAL A 181 11.34 20.49 -19.06
N LEU A 182 11.43 19.84 -17.89
CA LEU A 182 10.30 19.76 -16.96
C LEU A 182 10.15 21.02 -16.09
N ARG A 183 11.08 21.99 -16.21
CA ARG A 183 11.14 23.21 -15.39
C ARG A 183 10.96 22.91 -13.91
N THR A 184 11.76 21.99 -13.41
CA THR A 184 11.73 21.50 -12.03
C THR A 184 13.10 21.66 -11.39
N SER A 185 13.21 21.46 -10.09
CA SER A 185 14.45 21.50 -9.35
C SER A 185 15.32 20.28 -9.64
N ARG A 186 16.62 20.40 -9.37
CA ARG A 186 17.55 19.28 -9.49
C ARG A 186 17.12 18.08 -8.65
N ARG A 187 16.69 18.31 -7.40
CA ARG A 187 16.21 17.29 -6.47
C ARG A 187 15.04 16.48 -7.06
N HIS A 188 14.09 17.16 -7.69
CA HIS A 188 12.91 16.51 -8.27
C HIS A 188 13.26 15.77 -9.58
N ALA A 189 14.12 16.36 -10.42
CA ALA A 189 14.63 15.70 -11.62
C ALA A 189 15.40 14.40 -11.29
N GLU A 190 16.24 14.42 -10.26
CA GLU A 190 16.97 13.24 -9.76
C GLU A 190 16.02 12.15 -9.27
N ALA A 191 15.02 12.51 -8.45
CA ALA A 191 14.04 11.57 -7.94
C ALA A 191 13.20 10.91 -9.06
N LEU A 192 12.72 11.71 -10.03
CA LEU A 192 11.98 11.19 -11.19
C LEU A 192 12.84 10.24 -12.04
N LEU A 193 14.11 10.57 -12.26
CA LEU A 193 15.05 9.71 -12.98
C LEU A 193 15.29 8.38 -12.24
N ALA A 194 15.54 8.44 -10.93
CA ALA A 194 15.74 7.26 -10.10
C ALA A 194 14.49 6.36 -10.13
N TYR A 195 13.31 6.94 -9.94
CA TYR A 195 12.03 6.25 -10.00
C TYR A 195 11.78 5.58 -11.36
N ARG A 196 12.06 6.27 -12.47
CA ARG A 196 11.93 5.71 -13.83
C ARG A 196 12.87 4.54 -14.07
N ARG A 197 14.11 4.60 -13.55
CA ARG A 197 15.08 3.50 -13.67
C ARG A 197 14.63 2.27 -12.88
N ALA A 198 14.19 2.46 -11.64
CA ALA A 198 13.70 1.36 -10.80
C ALA A 198 12.49 0.63 -11.41
N ARG A 199 11.66 1.32 -12.20
CA ARG A 199 10.49 0.75 -12.89
C ARG A 199 10.79 0.05 -14.21
N ARG A 200 11.97 0.23 -14.77
CA ARG A 200 12.42 -0.55 -15.92
C ARG A 200 13.24 -1.72 -15.37
N PRO A 201 12.65 -2.91 -15.16
CA PRO A 201 13.47 -4.08 -14.95
C PRO A 201 14.39 -4.21 -16.16
N ASN A 202 15.68 -4.40 -15.90
CA ASN A 202 16.76 -4.53 -16.88
C ASN A 202 16.28 -5.23 -18.18
N ALA A 203 16.13 -4.45 -19.25
CA ALA A 203 16.28 -4.98 -20.60
C ALA A 203 17.79 -5.09 -20.83
N THR A 204 18.40 -6.12 -20.25
CA THR A 204 19.83 -6.38 -20.37
C THR A 204 20.00 -7.85 -20.74
N GLY A 205 20.51 -8.09 -21.95
CA GLY A 205 21.12 -9.34 -22.39
C GLY A 205 20.20 -10.22 -23.21
#